data_AF-A0A9X3MT90-F1
#
_entry.id   AF-A0A9X3MT90-F1
#
_cell.length_a   1.000
_cell.length_b   1.000
_cell.length_c   1.000
_cell.angle_alpha   90.00
_cell.angle_beta   90.00
_cell.angle_gamma   90.00
#
_symmetry.space_group_name_H-M   'P 1'
#
loop_
_entity.id
_entity.type
_entity.pdbx_description
1 polymer ?
#
loop_
_entity_poly.entity_id
_entity_poly.type
_entity_poly.pdbx_seq_one_letter_code
_entity_poly.pdbx_strand_id
1 'polypeptide(L)'
;MNRAAFPVVVLALTLPPPVFQGPPLGGPDAPPSPIGPAPPLGPELPRVPVVIRGTAADDVLTGTAGDDIIEGGGGNDLIDGAGGDDTLLGGPGDDTLLGGPGDDRLQGGAGRDHLYGGPGRNRLRRD
;
A
#
# COMPACT_ATOMS: atom_id res chain seq x y z
N MET A 1 -42.15 47.61 -43.06
CA MET A 1 -41.06 47.02 -42.27
C MET A 1 -41.44 45.59 -41.94
N ASN A 2 -40.57 44.60 -42.19
CA ASN A 2 -40.51 43.26 -41.56
C ASN A 2 -39.56 42.40 -42.41
N ARG A 3 -38.30 42.23 -41.97
CA ARG A 3 -37.41 41.20 -42.48
C ARG A 3 -37.31 40.11 -41.42
N ALA A 4 -37.75 38.91 -41.80
CA ALA A 4 -37.59 37.69 -41.03
C ALA A 4 -36.10 37.32 -40.92
N ALA A 5 -35.68 36.93 -39.73
CA ALA A 5 -34.45 36.16 -39.52
C ALA A 5 -34.73 35.14 -38.40
N PHE A 6 -34.60 33.87 -38.77
CA PHE A 6 -34.89 32.68 -37.98
C PHE A 6 -33.87 32.50 -36.82
N PRO A 7 -34.27 31.85 -35.72
CA PRO A 7 -33.37 31.64 -34.58
C PRO A 7 -32.28 30.60 -34.88
N VAL A 8 -31.03 30.94 -34.53
CA VAL A 8 -29.89 30.01 -34.54
C VAL A 8 -30.02 29.10 -33.32
N VAL A 9 -30.34 27.83 -33.56
CA VAL A 9 -30.33 26.78 -32.54
C VAL A 9 -28.88 26.31 -32.37
N VAL A 10 -28.27 26.61 -31.22
CA VAL A 10 -26.97 26.08 -30.83
C VAL A 10 -27.19 24.71 -30.18
N LEU A 11 -26.93 23.64 -30.93
CA LEU A 11 -27.02 22.27 -30.46
C LEU A 11 -25.83 21.97 -29.54
N ALA A 12 -26.09 21.67 -28.27
CA ALA A 12 -25.09 21.25 -27.30
C ALA A 12 -24.46 19.90 -27.73
N LEU A 13 -23.16 19.88 -28.01
CA LEU A 13 -22.40 18.65 -28.21
C LEU A 13 -22.12 18.01 -26.85
N THR A 14 -22.96 17.06 -26.43
CA THR A 14 -22.59 16.14 -25.35
C THR A 14 -21.61 15.12 -25.94
N LEU A 15 -20.35 15.15 -25.51
CA LEU A 15 -19.39 14.11 -25.87
C LEU A 15 -19.88 12.78 -25.26
N PRO A 16 -20.01 11.69 -26.05
CA PRO A 16 -20.36 10.39 -25.50
C PRO A 16 -19.25 9.90 -24.56
N PRO A 17 -19.57 9.15 -23.48
CA PRO A 17 -18.56 8.57 -22.61
C PRO A 17 -17.67 7.57 -23.38
N PRO A 18 -16.40 7.38 -22.98
CA PRO A 18 -15.53 6.42 -23.63
C PRO A 18 -16.08 5.00 -23.47
N VAL A 19 -16.34 4.33 -24.59
CA VAL A 19 -16.68 2.91 -24.63
C VAL A 19 -15.41 2.12 -24.34
N PHE A 20 -15.32 1.53 -23.14
CA PHE A 20 -14.25 0.58 -22.80
C PHE A 20 -14.51 -0.72 -23.57
N GLN A 21 -13.98 -0.84 -24.79
CA GLN A 21 -13.96 -2.11 -25.51
C GLN A 21 -12.88 -3.01 -24.88
N GLY A 22 -13.23 -3.72 -23.81
CA GLY A 22 -12.52 -4.94 -23.42
C GLY A 22 -12.72 -6.02 -24.48
N PRO A 23 -11.73 -6.89 -24.75
CA PRO A 23 -11.90 -7.98 -25.71
C PRO A 23 -12.95 -9.00 -25.20
N PRO A 24 -13.71 -9.63 -26.12
CA PRO A 24 -14.75 -10.60 -25.76
C PRO A 24 -14.16 -11.85 -25.10
N LEU A 25 -14.77 -12.27 -23.99
CA LEU A 25 -14.42 -13.50 -23.26
C LEU A 25 -14.88 -14.73 -24.05
N GLY A 26 -13.94 -15.65 -24.33
CA GLY A 26 -14.26 -17.08 -24.49
C GLY A 26 -14.28 -17.67 -25.91
N GLY A 27 -13.27 -17.38 -26.74
CA GLY A 27 -12.93 -18.20 -27.91
C GLY A 27 -11.67 -19.06 -27.68
N PRO A 28 -11.37 -20.06 -28.56
CA PRO A 28 -10.13 -20.85 -28.49
C PRO A 28 -8.84 -20.02 -28.70
N ASP A 29 -8.98 -18.73 -29.02
CA ASP A 29 -7.91 -17.74 -29.17
C ASP A 29 -7.62 -16.94 -27.87
N ALA A 30 -7.87 -17.53 -26.70
CA ALA A 30 -7.32 -16.96 -25.47
C ALA A 30 -5.79 -16.89 -25.61
N PRO A 31 -5.14 -15.73 -25.43
CA PRO A 31 -3.69 -15.66 -25.51
C PRO A 31 -3.11 -16.64 -24.48
N PRO A 32 -2.07 -17.42 -24.83
CA PRO A 32 -1.46 -18.32 -23.87
C PRO A 32 -1.06 -17.51 -22.64
N SER A 33 -1.35 -18.03 -21.44
CA SER A 33 -0.83 -17.49 -20.19
C SER A 33 0.64 -17.17 -20.39
N PRO A 34 1.13 -15.96 -20.04
CA PRO A 34 2.50 -15.58 -20.36
C PRO A 34 3.47 -16.55 -19.69
N ILE A 35 4.06 -17.44 -20.48
CA ILE A 35 5.19 -18.28 -20.09
C ILE A 35 6.46 -17.42 -20.29
N GLY A 36 6.56 -16.36 -19.49
CA GLY A 36 7.68 -15.40 -19.53
C GLY A 36 7.68 -14.52 -18.29
N PRO A 37 8.85 -13.96 -17.90
CA PRO A 37 8.91 -13.02 -16.79
C PRO A 37 7.98 -11.84 -17.11
N ALA A 38 7.19 -11.43 -16.12
CA ALA A 38 6.33 -10.26 -16.23
C ALA A 38 7.15 -9.07 -16.76
N PRO A 39 6.62 -8.27 -17.71
CA PRO A 39 7.33 -7.09 -18.18
C PRO A 39 7.64 -6.18 -16.98
N PRO A 40 8.77 -5.46 -16.99
CA PRO A 40 9.05 -4.51 -15.92
C PRO A 40 7.89 -3.55 -15.86
N LEU A 41 7.18 -3.58 -14.73
CA LEU A 41 6.21 -2.55 -14.38
C LEU A 41 6.92 -1.20 -14.58
N GLY A 42 6.21 -0.20 -15.08
CA GLY A 42 6.77 1.12 -15.42
C GLY A 42 7.47 1.81 -14.24
N PRO A 43 7.72 3.13 -14.29
CA PRO A 43 8.27 3.83 -13.13
C PRO A 43 7.42 3.45 -11.90
N GLU A 44 8.04 2.83 -10.89
CA GLU A 44 7.35 2.44 -9.66
C GLU A 44 6.53 3.65 -9.23
N LEU A 45 5.22 3.45 -9.05
CA LEU A 45 4.39 4.47 -8.41
C LEU A 45 5.13 4.90 -7.14
N PRO A 46 5.14 6.20 -6.79
CA PRO A 46 5.78 6.65 -5.57
C PRO A 46 5.27 5.76 -4.42
N ARG A 47 6.18 5.03 -3.79
CA ARG A 47 5.84 4.14 -2.67
C ARG A 47 5.27 5.03 -1.57
N VAL A 48 3.95 4.98 -1.41
CA VAL A 48 3.27 5.68 -0.33
C VAL A 48 3.20 4.68 0.81
N PRO A 49 3.93 4.91 1.92
CA PRO A 49 3.91 3.96 3.00
C PRO A 49 2.54 3.95 3.66
N VAL A 50 2.05 2.76 4.04
CA VAL A 50 0.84 2.67 4.85
C VAL A 50 1.19 3.01 6.28
N VAL A 51 0.31 3.75 6.96
CA VAL A 51 0.50 4.10 8.37
C VAL A 51 -0.54 3.37 9.20
N ILE A 52 -0.06 2.55 10.14
CA ILE A 52 -0.86 1.76 11.07
C ILE A 52 -0.54 2.23 12.49
N ARG A 53 -1.58 2.45 13.30
CA ARG A 53 -1.45 2.96 14.67
C ARG A 53 -2.30 2.11 15.60
N GLY A 54 -1.68 1.56 16.63
CA GLY A 54 -2.34 0.94 17.77
C GLY A 54 -2.79 1.97 18.79
N THR A 55 -2.99 1.50 20.01
CA THR A 55 -3.66 2.19 21.12
C THR A 55 -2.75 2.26 22.34
N ALA A 56 -3.32 2.34 23.55
CA ALA A 56 -2.57 2.30 24.80
C ALA A 56 -2.75 0.95 25.53
N ALA A 57 -3.31 -0.04 24.83
CA ALA A 57 -3.52 -1.39 25.29
C ALA A 57 -2.77 -2.36 24.38
N ASP A 58 -2.64 -3.61 24.81
CA ASP A 58 -1.97 -4.66 24.05
C ASP A 58 -2.64 -4.87 22.68
N ASP A 59 -1.93 -4.56 21.60
CA ASP A 59 -2.42 -4.63 20.22
C ASP A 59 -1.73 -5.72 19.40
N VAL A 60 -2.43 -6.18 18.35
CA VAL A 60 -1.86 -7.05 17.31
C VAL A 60 -1.97 -6.32 15.98
N LEU A 61 -0.82 -5.84 15.49
CA LEU A 61 -0.72 -5.03 14.29
C LEU A 61 0.02 -5.80 13.20
N THR A 62 -0.50 -5.73 11.97
CA THR A 62 0.12 -6.40 10.81
C THR A 62 0.13 -5.42 9.63
N GLY A 63 1.31 -5.26 9.05
CA GLY A 63 1.56 -4.51 7.83
C GLY A 63 1.06 -5.21 6.58
N THR A 64 1.63 -4.79 5.47
CA THR A 64 1.29 -5.16 4.11
C THR A 64 2.52 -5.80 3.44
N ALA A 65 2.49 -5.90 2.11
CA ALA A 65 3.64 -6.42 1.36
C ALA A 65 4.54 -5.29 0.80
N GLY A 66 4.28 -4.05 1.20
CA GLY A 66 5.08 -2.88 0.84
C GLY A 66 5.46 -2.08 2.09
N ASP A 67 6.25 -1.03 1.87
CA ASP A 67 6.83 -0.23 2.94
C ASP A 67 5.76 0.35 3.90
N ASP A 68 5.87 0.08 5.19
CA ASP A 68 4.90 0.50 6.19
C ASP A 68 5.52 1.28 7.36
N ILE A 69 4.69 2.07 8.02
CA ILE A 69 4.99 2.73 9.31
C ILE A 69 3.97 2.22 10.31
N ILE A 70 4.43 1.43 11.28
CA ILE A 70 3.58 0.84 12.31
C ILE A 70 3.99 1.36 13.69
N GLU A 71 3.04 1.93 14.40
CA GLU A 71 3.20 2.43 15.77
C GLU A 71 2.29 1.61 16.70
N GLY A 72 2.89 0.85 17.63
CA GLY A 72 2.18 0.06 18.65
C GLY A 72 1.41 0.94 19.62
N GLY A 73 2.10 1.94 20.16
CA GLY A 73 1.51 2.92 21.05
C GLY A 73 1.98 2.64 22.46
N GLY A 74 1.16 2.10 23.34
CA GLY A 74 1.63 1.55 24.61
C GLY A 74 0.84 0.30 24.99
N GLY A 75 1.34 -0.47 25.94
CA GLY A 75 0.87 -1.84 26.15
C GLY A 75 1.91 -2.82 25.63
N ASN A 76 1.63 -4.12 25.70
CA ASN A 76 2.54 -5.14 25.19
C ASN A 76 2.09 -5.55 23.80
N ASP A 77 2.72 -5.00 22.77
CA ASP A 77 2.25 -5.12 21.41
C ASP A 77 2.92 -6.25 20.63
N LEU A 78 2.17 -6.85 19.71
CA LEU A 78 2.71 -7.74 18.67
C LEU A 78 2.59 -7.03 17.33
N ILE A 79 3.74 -6.63 16.77
CA ILE A 79 3.83 -5.88 15.52
C ILE A 79 4.54 -6.73 14.46
N ASP A 80 3.89 -6.97 13.33
CA ASP A 80 4.46 -7.64 12.16
C ASP A 80 4.46 -6.70 10.95
N GLY A 81 5.64 -6.32 10.46
CA GLY A 81 5.83 -5.52 9.24
C GLY A 81 5.45 -6.27 7.96
N ALA A 82 5.40 -7.61 8.03
CA ALA A 82 5.16 -8.51 6.92
C ALA A 82 6.23 -8.43 5.83
N GLY A 83 6.24 -7.47 4.92
CA GLY A 83 7.37 -7.31 4.00
C GLY A 83 7.36 -6.00 3.25
N GLY A 84 8.52 -5.57 2.75
CA GLY A 84 8.73 -4.19 2.35
C GLY A 84 9.78 -3.56 3.26
N ASP A 85 10.14 -2.30 3.02
CA ASP A 85 11.10 -1.60 3.88
C ASP A 85 10.36 -0.87 5.02
N ASP A 86 10.27 -1.50 6.19
CA ASP A 86 9.33 -1.05 7.22
C ASP A 86 9.95 -0.16 8.30
N THR A 87 9.10 0.60 8.98
CA THR A 87 9.43 1.31 10.23
C THR A 87 8.45 0.88 11.33
N LEU A 88 8.94 0.10 12.28
CA LEU A 88 8.16 -0.44 13.40
C LEU A 88 8.59 0.24 14.71
N LEU A 89 7.62 0.81 15.40
CA LEU A 89 7.77 1.52 16.68
C LEU A 89 6.89 0.81 17.71
N GLY A 90 7.47 0.17 18.72
CA GLY A 90 6.73 -0.49 19.80
C GLY A 90 6.08 0.53 20.71
N GLY A 91 6.88 1.22 21.51
CA GLY A 91 6.43 2.25 22.43
C GLY A 91 6.75 1.84 23.87
N PRO A 92 5.95 2.26 24.87
CA PRO A 92 6.10 1.76 26.23
C PRO A 92 5.39 0.42 26.42
N GLY A 93 6.10 -0.56 26.96
CA GLY A 93 5.61 -1.90 27.26
C GLY A 93 6.60 -2.97 26.84
N ASP A 94 6.27 -4.25 27.05
CA ASP A 94 7.11 -5.36 26.62
C ASP A 94 6.65 -5.81 25.22
N ASP A 95 7.27 -5.27 24.17
CA ASP A 95 6.79 -5.43 22.80
C ASP A 95 7.48 -6.57 22.03
N THR A 96 6.82 -7.11 21.01
CA THR A 96 7.40 -8.02 20.02
C THR A 96 7.26 -7.44 18.62
N LEU A 97 8.39 -7.10 18.00
CA LEU A 97 8.46 -6.51 16.66
C LEU A 97 9.11 -7.49 15.69
N LEU A 98 8.39 -7.83 14.62
CA LEU A 98 8.79 -8.68 13.51
C LEU A 98 8.89 -7.81 12.25
N GLY A 99 10.10 -7.58 11.73
CA GLY A 99 10.34 -6.76 10.53
C GLY A 99 9.82 -7.41 9.24
N GLY A 100 10.05 -8.72 9.08
CA GLY A 100 9.76 -9.39 7.82
C GLY A 100 10.94 -9.31 6.85
N PRO A 101 10.74 -9.57 5.54
CA PRO A 101 11.75 -9.34 4.51
C PRO A 101 11.78 -7.88 4.08
N GLY A 102 12.97 -7.27 4.10
CA GLY A 102 13.18 -5.89 3.69
C GLY A 102 14.29 -5.20 4.47
N ASP A 103 14.58 -3.95 4.18
CA ASP A 103 15.53 -3.13 4.93
C ASP A 103 14.81 -2.33 6.04
N ASP A 104 14.60 -2.98 7.18
CA ASP A 104 13.68 -2.48 8.21
C ASP A 104 14.34 -1.58 9.26
N ARG A 105 13.51 -0.76 9.91
CA ARG A 105 13.83 0.00 11.12
C ARG A 105 12.90 -0.43 12.25
N LEU A 106 13.45 -1.09 13.27
CA LEU A 106 12.71 -1.51 14.46
C LEU A 106 13.20 -0.72 15.67
N GLN A 107 12.28 -0.12 16.41
CA GLN A 107 12.54 0.51 17.70
C GLN A 107 11.54 -0.03 18.73
N GLY A 108 12.04 -0.76 19.71
CA GLY A 108 11.22 -1.34 20.78
C GLY A 108 10.58 -0.26 21.64
N GLY A 109 11.35 0.74 22.05
CA GLY A 109 10.87 1.75 22.97
C GLY A 109 11.24 1.35 24.40
N ALA A 110 10.36 1.60 25.37
CA ALA A 110 10.66 1.40 26.78
C ALA A 110 10.05 0.08 27.27
N GLY A 111 10.89 -0.86 27.71
CA GLY A 111 10.44 -2.13 28.26
C GLY A 111 11.37 -3.26 27.88
N ARG A 112 10.87 -4.49 27.91
CA ARG A 112 11.64 -5.70 27.56
C ARG A 112 11.21 -6.21 26.20
N ASP A 113 11.79 -5.60 25.17
CA ASP A 113 11.35 -5.86 23.80
C ASP A 113 12.08 -7.01 23.11
N HIS A 114 11.33 -7.69 22.25
CA HIS A 114 11.85 -8.68 21.33
C HIS A 114 11.78 -8.15 19.89
N LEU A 115 12.95 -7.87 19.31
CA LEU A 115 13.08 -7.34 17.95
C LEU A 115 13.69 -8.39 17.04
N TYR A 116 12.96 -8.74 15.99
CA TYR A 116 13.38 -9.67 14.94
C TYR A 116 13.29 -8.97 13.59
N GLY A 117 14.43 -8.55 13.03
CA GLY A 117 14.44 -7.84 11.76
C GLY A 117 14.15 -8.70 10.53
N GLY A 118 14.18 -10.04 10.62
CA GLY A 118 14.03 -10.88 9.43
C GLY A 118 15.16 -10.71 8.39
N PRO A 119 14.96 -11.17 7.15
CA PRO A 119 15.93 -11.03 6.06
C PRO A 119 16.09 -9.58 5.59
N GLY A 120 17.34 -9.11 5.43
CA GLY A 120 17.65 -7.77 4.90
C GLY A 120 18.62 -6.99 5.77
N ARG A 121 18.81 -5.70 5.50
CA ARG A 121 19.74 -4.83 6.22
C ARG A 121 19.01 -3.98 7.25
N ASN A 122 18.78 -4.58 8.40
CA ASN A 122 17.92 -4.02 9.43
C ASN A 122 18.66 -3.14 10.44
N ARG A 123 17.96 -2.13 10.96
CA ARG A 123 18.39 -1.34 12.12
C ARG A 123 17.45 -1.61 13.29
N LEU A 124 17.98 -2.17 14.36
CA LEU A 124 17.22 -2.53 15.58
C LEU A 124 17.70 -1.66 16.75
N ARG A 125 16.76 -1.05 17.48
CA ARG A 125 17.01 -0.30 18.72
C ARG A 125 16.14 -0.83 19.85
N ARG A 126 16.78 -1.16 20.97
CA ARG A 126 16.14 -1.57 22.23
C ARG A 126 16.54 -0.49 23.23
N ASP A 127 15.64 0.41 23.56
CA ASP A 127 15.94 1.62 24.36
C ASP A 127 15.52 1.44 25.83
#